data_AF-A0A5B9M5J1-F1
#
_entry.id   AF-A0A5B9M5J1-F1
#
_cell.length_a   1.000
_cell.length_b   1.000
_cell.length_c   1.000
_cell.angle_alpha   90.00
_cell.angle_beta   90.00
_cell.angle_gamma   90.00
#
_symmetry.space_group_name_H-M   'P 1'
#
loop_
_entity.id
_entity.type
_entity.pdbx_description
1 polymer ?
#
loop_
_entity_poly.entity_id
_entity_poly.type
_entity_poly.pdbx_seq_one_letter_code
_entity_poly.pdbx_strand_id
1 'polypeptide(L)'
;MPRSVFHLPVAIQLASLVIAFTANSCLADETDSEASWRLLFDSISRKYQLLREADSDDASRLQLAEGPVYVWGRPQSQGSTYGAVYVWTHKGSAEAVACLWRYVNPGGQRAIVHELHSLSPVKIRSEGDFDTWRTHSGASLLPIAGSDGQVSERPVARLQQMRTIGRNFALDSVSASGDRVHLRLLPQPFYRTQSTDPSILDGALFAFVCSVGTDPEAFLQLTAIQTDDGPRWHWSLARFSHHNLYASYKGRDVWASERDVNNPMSHNADHTYWMISQPFQPSMLEALEAREK
;
A
#
# COMPACT_ATOMS: atom_id res chain seq x y z
N MET A 1 -37.35 3.75 -94.47
CA MET A 1 -38.63 3.40 -93.81
C MET A 1 -38.38 2.34 -92.76
N PRO A 2 -39.08 2.38 -91.62
CA PRO A 2 -38.47 2.78 -90.35
C PRO A 2 -38.42 1.66 -89.30
N ARG A 3 -37.69 1.96 -88.20
CA ARG A 3 -37.88 1.59 -86.77
C ARG A 3 -36.54 1.19 -86.13
N SER A 4 -36.13 1.65 -84.96
CA SER A 4 -36.70 2.58 -83.98
C SER A 4 -35.56 3.04 -83.08
N VAL A 5 -35.66 4.29 -82.62
CA VAL A 5 -34.90 4.90 -81.53
C VAL A 5 -35.28 4.23 -80.20
N PHE A 6 -34.30 3.93 -79.33
CA PHE A 6 -34.47 4.08 -77.87
C PHE A 6 -33.11 4.34 -77.19
N HIS A 7 -32.99 5.56 -76.63
CA HIS A 7 -32.05 5.92 -75.57
C HIS A 7 -32.60 5.43 -74.21
N LEU A 8 -31.70 4.99 -73.30
CA LEU A 8 -31.61 5.28 -71.84
C LEU A 8 -30.82 4.14 -71.11
N PRO A 9 -30.33 4.31 -69.86
CA PRO A 9 -29.20 5.15 -69.46
C PRO A 9 -28.12 4.34 -68.69
N VAL A 10 -27.05 5.06 -68.33
CA VAL A 10 -26.02 4.67 -67.36
C VAL A 10 -26.63 4.25 -66.01
N ALA A 11 -26.19 3.11 -65.48
CA ALA A 11 -26.25 2.80 -64.05
C ALA A 11 -24.97 2.03 -63.66
N ILE A 12 -23.92 2.77 -63.32
CA ILE A 12 -22.76 2.24 -62.61
C ILE A 12 -23.24 1.93 -61.19
N GLN A 13 -23.44 0.66 -60.86
CA GLN A 13 -23.57 0.22 -59.47
C GLN A 13 -22.18 0.32 -58.82
N LEU A 14 -21.88 1.48 -58.23
CA LEU A 14 -20.90 1.60 -57.18
C LEU A 14 -21.44 0.85 -55.96
N ALA A 15 -21.04 -0.42 -55.82
CA ALA A 15 -21.15 -1.12 -54.56
C ALA A 15 -20.23 -0.41 -53.56
N SER A 16 -20.80 0.52 -52.80
CA SER A 16 -20.16 1.09 -51.62
C SER A 16 -19.94 -0.03 -50.60
N LEU A 17 -18.75 -0.62 -50.64
CA LEU A 17 -18.22 -1.44 -49.56
C LEU A 17 -18.01 -0.50 -48.36
N VAL A 18 -19.06 -0.32 -47.56
CA VAL A 18 -18.91 0.25 -46.22
C VAL A 18 -18.20 -0.83 -45.41
N ILE A 19 -16.87 -0.81 -45.45
CA ILE A 19 -16.07 -1.41 -44.38
C ILE A 19 -16.41 -0.58 -43.16
N ALA A 20 -17.32 -1.08 -42.34
CA ALA A 20 -17.47 -0.63 -40.98
C ALA A 20 -16.11 -0.88 -40.31
N PHE A 21 -15.26 0.13 -40.28
CA PHE A 21 -14.23 0.24 -39.28
C PHE A 21 -14.99 0.33 -37.95
N THR A 22 -15.24 -0.81 -37.32
CA THR A 22 -15.51 -0.83 -35.89
C THR A 22 -14.26 -0.25 -35.26
N ALA A 23 -14.36 1.01 -34.83
CA ALA A 23 -13.43 1.60 -33.91
C ALA A 23 -13.44 0.73 -32.64
N ASN A 24 -12.55 -0.26 -32.58
CA ASN A 24 -12.17 -0.95 -31.35
C ASN A 24 -11.30 0.01 -30.53
N SER A 25 -11.86 1.15 -30.20
CA SER A 25 -11.23 2.20 -29.41
C SER A 25 -12.21 2.55 -28.31
N CYS A 26 -11.81 2.25 -27.08
CA CYS A 26 -12.38 2.81 -25.86
C CYS A 26 -13.73 2.24 -25.39
N LEU A 27 -13.86 0.92 -25.30
CA LEU A 27 -14.61 0.35 -24.17
C LEU A 27 -13.58 0.02 -23.10
N ALA A 28 -13.42 0.93 -22.13
CA ALA A 28 -12.89 0.52 -20.84
C ALA A 28 -13.79 -0.63 -20.37
N ASP A 29 -13.21 -1.80 -20.17
CA ASP A 29 -13.89 -2.96 -19.62
C ASP A 29 -14.57 -2.51 -18.32
N GLU A 30 -15.91 -2.57 -18.22
CA GLU A 30 -16.65 -2.13 -17.02
C GLU A 30 -16.14 -2.84 -15.75
N THR A 31 -15.49 -3.99 -15.93
CA THR A 31 -14.84 -4.77 -14.87
C THR A 31 -13.51 -4.19 -14.38
N ASP A 32 -12.82 -3.31 -15.12
CA ASP A 32 -11.55 -2.67 -14.74
C ASP A 32 -11.76 -1.35 -13.98
N SER A 33 -12.74 -1.31 -13.07
CA SER A 33 -13.06 -0.15 -12.24
C SER A 33 -12.32 -0.14 -10.90
N GLU A 34 -12.04 1.04 -10.34
CA GLU A 34 -11.47 1.18 -8.99
C GLU A 34 -12.28 0.40 -7.93
N ALA A 35 -13.61 0.40 -8.06
CA ALA A 35 -14.49 -0.32 -7.15
C ALA A 35 -14.29 -1.84 -7.21
N SER A 36 -14.18 -2.39 -8.43
CA SER A 36 -13.94 -3.83 -8.65
C SER A 36 -12.58 -4.25 -8.09
N TRP A 37 -11.54 -3.44 -8.31
CA TRP A 37 -10.22 -3.68 -7.72
C TRP A 37 -10.23 -3.61 -6.20
N ARG A 38 -10.98 -2.66 -5.61
CA ARG A 38 -11.11 -2.57 -4.16
C ARG A 38 -11.77 -3.81 -3.56
N LEU A 39 -12.85 -4.31 -4.16
CA LEU A 39 -13.49 -5.56 -3.72
C LEU A 39 -12.52 -6.75 -3.77
N LEU A 40 -11.68 -6.80 -4.80
CA LEU A 40 -10.63 -7.80 -4.93
C LEU A 40 -9.56 -7.67 -3.84
N PHE A 41 -9.07 -6.46 -3.58
CA PHE A 41 -8.09 -6.21 -2.51
C PHE A 41 -8.66 -6.57 -1.14
N ASP A 42 -9.93 -6.24 -0.88
CA ASP A 42 -10.63 -6.62 0.36
C ASP A 42 -10.76 -8.14 0.51
N SER A 43 -11.03 -8.84 -0.59
CA SER A 43 -11.08 -10.31 -0.61
C SER A 43 -9.71 -10.93 -0.33
N ILE A 44 -8.65 -10.36 -0.92
CA ILE A 44 -7.27 -10.81 -0.74
C ILE A 44 -6.78 -10.54 0.68
N SER A 45 -7.02 -9.36 1.23
CA SER A 45 -6.56 -9.01 2.59
C SER A 45 -7.15 -9.95 3.64
N ARG A 46 -8.41 -10.36 3.50
CA ARG A 46 -9.05 -11.35 4.39
C ARG A 46 -8.44 -12.75 4.34
N LYS A 47 -7.72 -13.10 3.26
CA LYS A 47 -7.05 -14.40 3.14
C LYS A 47 -5.70 -14.45 3.86
N TYR A 48 -5.07 -13.30 4.14
CA TYR A 48 -3.85 -13.27 4.92
C TYR A 48 -4.12 -13.72 6.36
N GLN A 49 -3.41 -14.77 6.77
CA GLN A 49 -3.37 -15.23 8.14
C GLN A 49 -1.98 -14.91 8.69
N LEU A 50 -1.88 -13.85 9.49
CA LEU A 50 -0.59 -13.42 10.06
C LEU A 50 -0.54 -13.84 11.53
N LEU A 51 0.57 -14.42 11.96
CA LEU A 51 0.79 -14.89 13.32
C LEU A 51 2.02 -14.21 13.92
N ARG A 52 1.92 -13.83 15.19
CA ARG A 52 3.04 -13.38 16.01
C ARG A 52 3.77 -14.61 16.54
N GLU A 53 5.07 -14.67 16.30
CA GLU A 53 5.94 -15.67 16.92
C GLU A 53 6.58 -15.01 18.16
N ALA A 54 5.85 -15.02 19.27
CA ALA A 54 6.39 -14.61 20.58
C ALA A 54 7.24 -15.74 21.18
N ASP A 55 8.05 -15.45 22.20
CA ASP A 55 8.94 -16.42 22.86
C ASP A 55 8.20 -17.54 23.62
N SER A 56 6.88 -17.43 23.78
CA SER A 56 6.00 -18.51 24.24
C SER A 56 5.44 -19.29 23.05
N ASP A 57 5.31 -20.62 23.17
CA ASP A 57 4.71 -21.53 22.17
C ASP A 57 3.28 -21.16 21.68
N ASP A 58 2.69 -20.08 22.20
CA ASP A 58 1.39 -19.55 21.80
C ASP A 58 1.51 -18.48 20.70
N ALA A 59 1.51 -18.94 19.44
CA ALA A 59 1.46 -18.03 18.29
C ALA A 59 0.10 -17.32 18.23
N SER A 60 0.10 -16.00 18.44
CA SER A 60 -1.14 -15.21 18.42
C SER A 60 -1.47 -14.70 17.03
N ARG A 61 -2.66 -15.01 16.52
CA ARG A 61 -3.14 -14.52 15.22
C ARG A 61 -3.46 -13.03 15.27
N LEU A 62 -2.97 -12.28 14.28
CA LEU A 62 -3.31 -10.87 14.09
C LEU A 62 -4.70 -10.72 13.50
N GLN A 63 -5.40 -9.65 13.91
CA GLN A 63 -6.74 -9.29 13.46
C GLN A 63 -6.66 -8.18 12.42
N LEU A 64 -7.21 -8.42 11.23
CA LEU A 64 -7.37 -7.40 10.20
C LEU A 64 -8.31 -6.29 10.69
N ALA A 65 -7.89 -5.04 10.59
CA ALA A 65 -8.74 -3.88 10.82
C ALA A 65 -9.90 -3.86 9.80
N GLU A 66 -11.02 -3.21 10.16
CA GLU A 66 -12.20 -3.19 9.29
C GLU A 66 -11.91 -2.43 7.99
N GLY A 67 -11.88 -3.18 6.87
CA GLY A 67 -11.66 -2.62 5.54
C GLY A 67 -10.26 -2.01 5.32
N PRO A 68 -10.08 -1.32 4.19
CA PRO A 68 -8.84 -0.58 3.95
C PRO A 68 -8.80 0.67 4.82
N VAL A 69 -7.65 0.90 5.47
CA VAL A 69 -7.41 2.11 6.27
C VAL A 69 -7.08 3.33 5.42
N TYR A 70 -6.72 3.11 4.16
CA TYR A 70 -6.42 4.15 3.18
C TYR A 70 -6.58 3.61 1.76
N VAL A 71 -7.06 4.45 0.85
CA VAL A 71 -7.17 4.14 -0.58
C VAL A 71 -6.54 5.28 -1.38
N TRP A 72 -5.91 4.95 -2.49
CA TRP A 72 -5.24 5.92 -3.35
C TRP A 72 -5.33 5.53 -4.81
N GLY A 73 -5.24 6.55 -5.66
CA GLY A 73 -5.20 6.41 -7.10
C GLY A 73 -4.14 7.34 -7.70
N ARG A 74 -3.41 6.85 -8.69
CA ARG A 74 -2.50 7.66 -9.51
C ARG A 74 -2.88 7.49 -10.98
N PRO A 75 -3.25 8.57 -11.69
CA PRO A 75 -3.40 8.52 -13.14
C PRO A 75 -2.06 8.17 -13.79
N GLN A 76 -2.03 7.19 -14.70
CA GLN A 76 -0.87 6.93 -15.54
C GLN A 76 -1.29 6.86 -17.02
N SER A 77 -0.33 7.06 -17.91
CA SER A 77 -0.56 7.01 -19.36
C SER A 77 -1.05 5.64 -19.84
N GLN A 78 -0.73 4.56 -19.11
CA GLN A 78 -1.14 3.18 -19.40
C GLN A 78 -2.34 2.72 -18.53
N GLY A 79 -3.11 3.67 -17.99
CA GLY A 79 -4.24 3.43 -17.10
C GLY A 79 -3.90 3.73 -15.64
N SER A 80 -4.91 4.09 -14.87
CA SER A 80 -4.73 4.47 -13.46
C SER A 80 -4.23 3.29 -12.62
N THR A 81 -3.31 3.58 -11.69
CA THR A 81 -2.95 2.67 -10.60
C THR A 81 -3.87 2.95 -9.42
N TYR A 82 -4.44 1.91 -8.86
CA TYR A 82 -5.27 1.96 -7.65
C TYR A 82 -4.62 1.08 -6.60
N GLY A 83 -4.59 1.56 -5.36
CA GLY A 83 -4.11 0.80 -4.24
C GLY A 83 -4.90 1.04 -2.97
N ALA A 84 -4.81 0.08 -2.08
CA ALA A 84 -5.47 0.08 -0.79
C ALA A 84 -4.49 -0.40 0.30
N VAL A 85 -4.52 0.26 1.45
CA VAL A 85 -3.69 -0.06 2.61
C VAL A 85 -4.54 -0.79 3.65
N TYR A 86 -4.02 -1.89 4.17
CA TYR A 86 -4.64 -2.73 5.19
C TYR A 86 -3.72 -2.84 6.39
N VAL A 87 -4.30 -2.96 7.58
CA VAL A 87 -3.54 -3.08 8.84
C VAL A 87 -4.02 -4.30 9.59
N TRP A 88 -3.09 -5.13 10.05
CA TRP A 88 -3.33 -6.21 10.98
C TRP A 88 -2.85 -5.82 12.37
N THR A 89 -3.62 -6.20 13.37
CA THR A 89 -3.48 -5.70 14.72
C THR A 89 -3.37 -6.83 15.73
N HIS A 90 -2.69 -6.56 16.83
CA HIS A 90 -2.71 -7.42 18.01
C HIS A 90 -3.20 -6.57 19.18
N LYS A 91 -4.27 -7.02 19.82
CA LYS A 91 -4.93 -6.26 20.89
C LYS A 91 -5.23 -4.80 20.48
N GLY A 92 -5.53 -4.54 19.20
CA GLY A 92 -5.79 -3.18 18.68
C GLY A 92 -4.56 -2.31 18.39
N SER A 93 -3.35 -2.82 18.57
CA SER A 93 -2.10 -2.17 18.14
C SER A 93 -1.73 -2.63 16.73
N ALA A 94 -1.37 -1.71 15.84
CA ALA A 94 -0.90 -2.05 14.49
C ALA A 94 0.42 -2.84 14.56
N GLU A 95 0.42 -4.03 13.97
CA GLU A 95 1.58 -4.95 13.99
C GLU A 95 2.01 -5.40 12.60
N ALA A 96 1.15 -5.33 11.60
CA ALA A 96 1.55 -5.42 10.20
C ALA A 96 0.73 -4.45 9.36
N VAL A 97 1.31 -4.01 8.26
CA VAL A 97 0.66 -3.18 7.25
C VAL A 97 0.91 -3.78 5.87
N ALA A 98 -0.07 -3.71 4.99
CA ALA A 98 0.11 -4.06 3.60
C ALA A 98 -0.47 -2.99 2.68
N CYS A 99 0.15 -2.78 1.53
CA CYS A 99 -0.39 -2.05 0.39
C CYS A 99 -0.63 -3.08 -0.72
N LEU A 100 -1.89 -3.19 -1.16
CA LEU A 100 -2.27 -3.98 -2.31
C LEU A 100 -2.58 -3.02 -3.45
N TRP A 101 -1.98 -3.20 -4.62
CA TRP A 101 -2.29 -2.35 -5.77
C TRP A 101 -2.26 -3.07 -7.11
N ARG A 102 -2.96 -2.46 -8.07
CA ARG A 102 -2.96 -2.84 -9.48
C ARG A 102 -1.71 -2.31 -10.15
N TYR A 103 -0.88 -3.20 -10.67
CA TYR A 103 0.24 -2.87 -11.52
C TYR A 103 -0.05 -3.26 -12.97
N VAL A 104 0.33 -2.40 -13.92
CA VAL A 104 0.31 -2.69 -15.35
C VAL A 104 1.71 -2.50 -15.88
N ASN A 105 2.29 -3.57 -16.44
CA ASN A 105 3.61 -3.47 -17.03
C ASN A 105 3.56 -2.81 -18.42
N PRO A 106 4.70 -2.39 -19.01
CA PRO A 106 4.73 -1.78 -20.33
C PRO A 106 4.15 -2.65 -21.46
N GLY A 107 4.07 -3.97 -21.26
CA GLY A 107 3.43 -4.91 -22.18
C GLY A 107 1.92 -5.04 -22.00
N GLY A 108 1.30 -4.24 -21.13
CA GLY A 108 -0.14 -4.26 -20.84
C GLY A 108 -0.58 -5.40 -19.92
N GLN A 109 0.34 -6.22 -19.42
CA GLN A 109 -0.02 -7.30 -18.49
C GLN A 109 -0.30 -6.72 -17.11
N ARG A 110 -1.41 -7.16 -16.52
CA ARG A 110 -1.88 -6.75 -15.21
C ARG A 110 -1.37 -7.70 -14.13
N ALA A 111 -1.03 -7.14 -12.98
CA ALA A 111 -0.70 -7.89 -11.78
C ALA A 111 -1.26 -7.19 -10.53
N ILE A 112 -1.43 -7.96 -9.47
CA ILE A 112 -1.67 -7.47 -8.13
C ILE A 112 -0.32 -7.49 -7.43
N VAL A 113 0.12 -6.36 -6.93
CA VAL A 113 1.31 -6.31 -6.08
C VAL A 113 0.86 -6.29 -4.63
N HIS A 114 1.54 -7.10 -3.83
CA HIS A 114 1.35 -7.20 -2.40
C HIS A 114 2.64 -6.74 -1.77
N GLU A 115 2.61 -5.61 -1.09
CA GLU A 115 3.74 -5.09 -0.33
C GLU A 115 3.36 -5.08 1.13
N LEU A 116 4.10 -5.82 1.94
CA LEU A 116 3.85 -6.02 3.35
C LEU A 116 5.03 -5.51 4.15
N HIS A 117 4.73 -5.00 5.35
CA HIS A 117 5.75 -4.70 6.34
C HIS A 117 5.29 -5.08 7.74
N SER A 118 6.17 -5.69 8.53
CA SER A 118 5.99 -5.92 9.95
C SER A 118 6.27 -4.65 10.73
N LEU A 119 5.35 -4.28 11.61
CA LEU A 119 5.47 -3.20 12.60
C LEU A 119 5.60 -3.78 14.02
N SER A 120 5.59 -5.11 14.14
CA SER A 120 5.56 -5.80 15.42
C SER A 120 6.94 -5.86 16.04
N PRO A 121 7.07 -5.67 17.37
CA PRO A 121 8.34 -5.88 18.06
C PRO A 121 8.75 -7.36 18.13
N VAL A 122 7.87 -8.29 17.74
CA VAL A 122 8.17 -9.73 17.64
C VAL A 122 8.12 -10.17 16.18
N LYS A 123 8.59 -11.40 15.91
CA LYS A 123 8.56 -11.92 14.54
C LYS A 123 7.13 -12.19 14.09
N ILE A 124 6.90 -12.06 12.79
CA ILE A 124 5.62 -12.39 12.16
C ILE A 124 5.87 -13.46 11.10
N ARG A 125 4.93 -14.39 10.96
CA ARG A 125 4.80 -15.21 9.77
C ARG A 125 3.40 -15.15 9.18
N SER A 126 3.31 -15.34 7.88
CA SER A 126 2.08 -15.65 7.17
C SER A 126 1.81 -17.16 7.17
N GLU A 127 0.55 -17.57 7.11
CA GLU A 127 0.11 -18.96 6.90
C GLU A 127 -1.04 -19.02 5.87
N GLY A 128 -1.36 -20.23 5.41
CA GLY A 128 -2.47 -20.51 4.50
C GLY A 128 -2.16 -20.14 3.05
N ASP A 129 -3.11 -19.50 2.36
CA ASP A 129 -3.02 -19.14 0.93
C ASP A 129 -1.77 -18.31 0.58
N PHE A 130 -1.20 -17.61 1.56
CA PHE A 130 -0.04 -16.74 1.40
C PHE A 130 1.14 -17.11 2.32
N ASP A 131 1.35 -18.40 2.62
CA ASP A 131 2.47 -18.91 3.43
C ASP A 131 3.85 -18.73 2.73
N THR A 132 4.30 -17.49 2.61
CA THR A 132 5.52 -17.11 1.88
C THR A 132 6.35 -16.05 2.60
N TRP A 133 5.82 -15.46 3.66
CA TRP A 133 6.45 -14.36 4.39
C TRP A 133 6.71 -14.75 5.85
N ARG A 134 7.96 -14.65 6.27
CA ARG A 134 8.37 -14.81 7.66
C ARG A 134 9.49 -13.83 7.97
N THR A 135 9.35 -13.03 9.01
CA THR A 135 10.37 -12.08 9.41
C THR A 135 11.49 -12.77 10.18
N HIS A 136 12.71 -12.29 10.03
CA HIS A 136 13.87 -12.79 10.77
C HIS A 136 14.00 -12.14 12.15
N SER A 137 13.47 -10.93 12.31
CA SER A 137 13.45 -10.14 13.54
C SER A 137 12.12 -9.39 13.70
N GLY A 138 11.91 -8.80 14.88
CA GLY A 138 10.86 -7.82 15.12
C GLY A 138 11.32 -6.40 14.75
N ALA A 139 10.38 -5.52 14.48
CA ALA A 139 10.61 -4.11 14.28
C ALA A 139 11.18 -3.44 15.55
N SER A 140 12.22 -2.64 15.36
CA SER A 140 12.82 -1.87 16.46
C SER A 140 12.04 -0.58 16.70
N LEU A 141 11.50 -0.42 17.92
CA LEU A 141 10.86 0.81 18.37
C LEU A 141 11.88 1.66 19.13
N LEU A 142 12.23 2.82 18.59
CA LEU A 142 13.23 3.72 19.16
C LEU A 142 12.55 4.84 19.97
N PRO A 143 13.05 5.22 21.15
CA PRO A 143 12.47 6.31 21.90
C PRO A 143 12.67 7.66 21.19
N ILE A 144 11.68 8.54 21.27
CA ILE A 144 11.84 9.95 20.89
C ILE A 144 12.68 10.63 21.98
N ALA A 145 13.82 11.19 21.59
CA ALA A 145 14.76 11.79 22.52
C ALA A 145 14.29 13.15 23.07
N GLY A 146 14.71 13.46 24.30
CA GLY A 146 14.49 14.76 24.93
C GLY A 146 13.03 15.02 25.34
N SER A 147 12.65 16.29 25.43
CA SER A 147 11.33 16.72 25.89
C SER A 147 10.17 16.27 24.99
N ASP A 148 10.43 16.10 23.69
CA ASP A 148 9.43 15.63 22.73
C ASP A 148 8.96 14.20 23.01
N GLY A 149 9.77 13.43 23.74
CA GLY A 149 9.44 12.06 24.15
C GLY A 149 8.38 11.97 25.25
N GLN A 150 8.06 13.08 25.94
CA GLN A 150 7.08 13.07 27.02
C GLN A 150 5.66 12.89 26.48
N VAL A 151 4.92 11.92 27.03
CA VAL A 151 3.54 11.65 26.63
C VAL A 151 2.59 12.49 27.49
N SER A 152 1.65 13.16 26.84
CA SER A 152 0.56 13.86 27.53
C SER A 152 -0.36 12.88 28.26
N GLU A 153 -0.75 13.22 29.49
CA GLU A 153 -1.76 12.47 30.24
C GLU A 153 -3.14 12.50 29.56
N ARG A 154 -3.46 13.59 28.83
CA ARG A 154 -4.74 13.75 28.13
C ARG A 154 -4.75 13.09 26.75
N PRO A 155 -5.67 12.14 26.45
CA PRO A 155 -5.74 11.45 25.16
C PRO A 155 -5.91 12.36 23.93
N VAL A 156 -6.65 13.47 24.07
CA VAL A 156 -6.86 14.44 22.98
C VAL A 156 -5.55 15.14 22.59
N ALA A 157 -4.71 15.46 23.57
CA ALA A 157 -3.44 16.12 23.33
C ALA A 157 -2.37 15.17 22.75
N ARG A 158 -2.48 13.85 22.94
CA ARG A 158 -1.57 12.86 22.35
C ARG A 158 -1.59 12.88 20.82
N LEU A 159 -2.75 13.05 20.19
CA LEU A 159 -2.82 13.16 18.73
C LEU A 159 -2.12 14.43 18.21
N GLN A 160 -2.23 15.54 18.95
CA GLN A 160 -1.49 16.75 18.62
C GLN A 160 0.03 16.52 18.77
N GLN A 161 0.47 15.83 19.82
CA GLN A 161 1.88 15.45 19.99
C GLN A 161 2.37 14.58 18.83
N MET A 162 1.63 13.54 18.45
CA MET A 162 1.99 12.67 17.32
C MET A 162 2.15 13.47 16.02
N ARG A 163 1.24 14.41 15.74
CA ARG A 163 1.35 15.28 14.56
C ARG A 163 2.58 16.19 14.63
N THR A 164 2.89 16.75 15.80
CA THR A 164 4.08 17.57 16.00
C THR A 164 5.36 16.76 15.83
N ILE A 165 5.43 15.57 16.44
CA ILE A 165 6.56 14.65 16.32
C ILE A 165 6.74 14.24 14.84
N GLY A 166 5.67 13.83 14.18
CA GLY A 166 5.70 13.43 12.77
C GLY A 166 6.24 14.52 11.85
N ARG A 167 5.85 15.79 12.04
CA ARG A 167 6.37 16.92 11.25
C ARG A 167 7.86 17.19 11.42
N ASN A 168 8.47 16.69 12.50
CA ASN A 168 9.90 16.81 12.71
C ASN A 168 10.69 15.73 11.95
N PHE A 169 10.02 14.73 11.38
CA PHE A 169 10.61 13.81 10.42
C PHE A 169 10.59 14.40 9.02
N ALA A 170 11.71 14.30 8.32
CA ALA A 170 11.86 14.63 6.91
C ALA A 170 12.40 13.40 6.19
N LEU A 171 11.73 12.98 5.11
CA LEU A 171 12.12 11.81 4.33
C LEU A 171 12.40 12.18 2.88
N ASP A 172 13.44 11.58 2.31
CA ASP A 172 13.76 11.67 0.89
C ASP A 172 13.74 10.27 0.27
N SER A 173 13.27 10.20 -0.97
CA SER A 173 13.38 9.05 -1.85
C SER A 173 14.44 9.35 -2.92
N VAL A 174 15.35 8.41 -3.14
CA VAL A 174 16.42 8.52 -4.14
C VAL A 174 16.34 7.35 -5.11
N SER A 175 16.13 7.66 -6.39
CA SER A 175 16.02 6.68 -7.46
C SER A 175 17.39 6.04 -7.78
N ALA A 176 17.38 4.99 -8.61
CA ALA A 176 18.63 4.37 -9.09
C ALA A 176 19.50 5.31 -9.95
N SER A 177 18.89 6.32 -10.59
CA SER A 177 19.62 7.38 -11.32
C SER A 177 20.18 8.48 -10.41
N GLY A 178 19.88 8.44 -9.11
CA GLY A 178 20.31 9.44 -8.14
C GLY A 178 19.36 10.63 -7.99
N ASP A 179 18.20 10.60 -8.66
CA ASP A 179 17.19 11.66 -8.54
C ASP A 179 16.59 11.63 -7.14
N ARG A 180 16.67 12.78 -6.44
CA ARG A 180 16.17 12.93 -5.08
C ARG A 180 14.84 13.66 -5.08
N VAL A 181 13.85 13.08 -4.42
CA VAL A 181 12.52 13.67 -4.22
C VAL A 181 12.20 13.68 -2.72
N HIS A 182 11.75 14.84 -2.24
CA HIS A 182 11.28 14.97 -0.86
C HIS A 182 9.88 14.38 -0.71
N LEU A 183 9.71 13.53 0.30
CA LEU A 183 8.43 12.89 0.61
C LEU A 183 7.60 13.75 1.54
N ARG A 184 6.30 13.82 1.25
CA ARG A 184 5.35 14.61 2.03
C ARG A 184 4.67 13.73 3.07
N LEU A 185 4.70 14.14 4.34
CA LEU A 185 3.90 13.53 5.40
C LEU A 185 2.42 13.85 5.21
N LEU A 186 1.56 12.83 5.29
CA LEU A 186 0.13 13.04 5.38
C LEU A 186 -0.27 13.48 6.80
N PRO A 187 -1.08 14.55 6.95
CA PRO A 187 -1.36 15.17 8.25
C PRO A 187 -2.30 14.35 9.15
N GLN A 188 -3.03 13.40 8.56
CA GLN A 188 -3.92 12.48 9.27
C GLN A 188 -3.28 11.09 9.29
N PRO A 189 -3.30 10.41 10.45
CA PRO A 189 -2.87 9.03 10.50
C PRO A 189 -3.88 8.14 9.76
N PHE A 190 -3.39 7.10 9.12
CA PHE A 190 -4.23 6.09 8.46
C PHE A 190 -4.88 5.17 9.48
N TYR A 191 -4.16 4.90 10.56
CA TYR A 191 -4.65 4.06 11.64
C TYR A 191 -4.28 4.69 12.97
N ARG A 192 -5.23 4.75 13.91
CA ARG A 192 -4.98 5.10 15.30
C ARG A 192 -5.16 3.85 16.14
N THR A 193 -4.15 3.54 16.93
CA THR A 193 -4.13 2.38 17.82
C THR A 193 -5.23 2.51 18.86
N GLN A 194 -6.00 1.43 19.02
CA GLN A 194 -7.03 1.28 20.03
C GLN A 194 -6.64 0.11 20.93
N SER A 195 -5.46 0.22 21.56
CA SER A 195 -4.87 -0.91 22.26
C SER A 195 -5.65 -1.29 23.51
N THR A 196 -5.86 -2.59 23.72
CA THR A 196 -6.28 -3.15 25.01
C THR A 196 -5.09 -3.57 25.88
N ASP A 197 -3.87 -3.42 25.38
CA ASP A 197 -2.65 -3.63 26.16
C ASP A 197 -2.39 -2.42 27.07
N PRO A 198 -2.35 -2.58 28.40
CA PRO A 198 -2.14 -1.46 29.32
C PRO A 198 -0.75 -0.82 29.19
N SER A 199 0.22 -1.50 28.58
CA SER A 199 1.54 -0.92 28.29
C SER A 199 1.52 0.06 27.12
N ILE A 200 0.47 0.03 26.29
CA ILE A 200 0.32 0.89 25.10
C ILE A 200 -0.77 1.93 25.36
N LEU A 201 -0.36 3.18 25.51
CA LEU A 201 -1.26 4.27 25.93
C LEU A 201 -2.01 4.94 24.77
N ASP A 202 -1.36 5.01 23.61
CA ASP A 202 -1.89 5.56 22.34
C ASP A 202 -0.89 5.24 21.23
N GLY A 203 -1.29 5.43 19.99
CA GLY A 203 -0.37 5.31 18.87
C GLY A 203 -1.05 5.55 17.54
N ALA A 204 -0.27 5.76 16.50
CA ALA A 204 -0.80 5.96 15.17
C ALA A 204 0.21 5.62 14.07
N LEU A 205 -0.31 5.29 12.90
CA LEU A 205 0.45 5.07 11.68
C LEU A 205 0.22 6.24 10.72
N PHE A 206 1.29 6.93 10.36
CA PHE A 206 1.28 8.00 9.36
C PHE A 206 1.99 7.52 8.10
N ALA A 207 1.67 8.14 6.95
CA ALA A 207 2.33 7.83 5.68
C ALA A 207 3.10 9.02 5.15
N PHE A 208 4.29 8.73 4.61
CA PHE A 208 5.02 9.60 3.72
C PHE A 208 4.70 9.19 2.28
N VAL A 209 4.32 10.16 1.45
CA VAL A 209 3.91 9.93 0.06
C VAL A 209 4.78 10.75 -0.89
N CYS A 210 4.88 10.31 -2.13
CA CYS A 210 5.52 11.09 -3.18
C CYS A 210 4.75 12.41 -3.44
N SER A 211 5.43 13.47 -3.89
CA SER A 211 4.80 14.77 -4.18
C SER A 211 3.84 14.72 -5.38
N VAL A 212 4.03 13.76 -6.30
CA VAL A 212 3.23 13.58 -7.52
C VAL A 212 1.98 12.73 -7.27
N GLY A 213 1.79 12.21 -6.06
CA GLY A 213 0.67 11.34 -5.74
C GLY A 213 0.37 11.24 -4.24
N THR A 214 -0.35 10.18 -3.89
CA THR A 214 -0.64 9.85 -2.50
C THR A 214 -0.38 8.37 -2.20
N ASP A 215 0.34 7.69 -3.08
CA ASP A 215 0.93 6.37 -2.86
C ASP A 215 1.93 6.45 -1.71
N PRO A 216 1.75 5.63 -0.65
CA PRO A 216 2.71 5.56 0.45
C PRO A 216 4.06 5.02 -0.02
N GLU A 217 5.12 5.71 0.38
CA GLU A 217 6.52 5.32 0.14
C GLU A 217 7.20 4.85 1.44
N ALA A 218 6.70 5.33 2.58
CA ALA A 218 7.09 4.87 3.90
C ALA A 218 5.96 5.09 4.91
N PHE A 219 5.94 4.29 5.98
CA PHE A 219 5.09 4.55 7.14
C PHE A 219 5.91 4.92 8.36
N LEU A 220 5.41 5.89 9.12
CA LEU A 220 5.88 6.25 10.45
C LEU A 220 4.91 5.72 11.49
N GLN A 221 5.36 4.77 12.29
CA GLN A 221 4.64 4.32 13.47
C GLN A 221 5.08 5.18 14.66
N LEU A 222 4.13 5.77 15.38
CA LEU A 222 4.35 6.41 16.66
C LEU A 222 3.55 5.68 17.73
N THR A 223 4.19 5.31 18.82
CA THR A 223 3.56 4.56 19.91
C THR A 223 3.94 5.17 21.26
N ALA A 224 2.95 5.50 22.08
CA ALA A 224 3.17 5.89 23.45
C ALA A 224 3.19 4.64 24.34
N ILE A 225 4.35 4.33 24.89
CA ILE A 225 4.60 3.12 25.68
C ILE A 225 4.79 3.51 27.14
N GLN A 226 4.15 2.80 28.05
CA GLN A 226 4.44 2.85 29.48
C GLN A 226 5.76 2.12 29.74
N THR A 227 6.78 2.88 30.16
CA THR A 227 8.09 2.33 30.56
C THR A 227 8.27 2.44 32.07
N ASP A 228 9.35 1.87 32.60
CA ASP A 228 9.73 1.99 34.01
C ASP A 228 9.99 3.46 34.42
N ASP A 229 10.52 4.28 33.49
CA ASP A 229 10.75 5.72 33.66
C ASP A 229 9.52 6.60 33.30
N GLY A 230 8.36 5.95 33.18
CA GLY A 230 7.08 6.56 32.82
C GLY A 230 6.75 6.50 31.32
N PRO A 231 5.62 7.09 30.92
CA PRO A 231 5.20 7.15 29.51
C PRO A 231 6.22 7.81 28.58
N ARG A 232 6.56 7.15 27.46
CA ARG A 232 7.45 7.67 26.42
C ARG A 232 6.94 7.40 25.00
N TRP A 233 7.05 8.40 24.13
CA TRP A 233 6.86 8.21 22.70
C TRP A 233 8.02 7.41 22.10
N HIS A 234 7.68 6.40 21.32
CA HIS A 234 8.59 5.61 20.50
C HIS A 234 8.18 5.71 19.04
N TRP A 235 9.12 5.44 18.15
CA TRP A 235 8.91 5.48 16.71
C TRP A 235 9.60 4.32 15.99
N SER A 236 9.08 3.98 14.82
CA SER A 236 9.74 3.15 13.81
C SER A 236 9.36 3.65 12.41
N LEU A 237 10.20 3.33 11.43
CA LEU A 237 9.92 3.59 10.01
C LEU A 237 9.85 2.26 9.26
N ALA A 238 8.84 2.14 8.40
CA ALA A 238 8.62 1.00 7.53
C ALA A 238 8.77 1.41 6.07
N ARG A 239 9.59 0.66 5.31
CA ARG A 239 9.82 0.88 3.87
C ARG A 239 8.60 0.43 3.06
N PHE A 240 8.15 1.26 2.12
CA PHE A 240 7.13 0.96 1.10
C PHE A 240 7.54 1.53 -0.26
N SER A 241 8.83 1.38 -0.59
CA SER A 241 9.42 1.96 -1.79
C SER A 241 10.40 1.03 -2.46
N HIS A 242 10.48 1.15 -3.78
CA HIS A 242 11.52 0.50 -4.59
C HIS A 242 12.79 1.36 -4.73
N HIS A 243 12.76 2.60 -4.23
CA HIS A 243 13.88 3.54 -4.15
C HIS A 243 14.62 3.43 -2.82
N ASN A 244 15.79 4.05 -2.74
CA ASN A 244 16.48 4.25 -1.47
C ASN A 244 15.74 5.31 -0.67
N LEU A 245 15.57 5.08 0.63
CA LEU A 245 14.89 6.02 1.53
C LEU A 245 15.86 6.52 2.60
N TYR A 246 15.80 7.81 2.89
CA TYR A 246 16.60 8.47 3.91
C TYR A 246 15.68 9.28 4.80
N ALA A 247 15.82 9.15 6.12
CA ALA A 247 15.04 9.91 7.08
C ALA A 247 15.92 10.66 8.05
N SER A 248 15.55 11.92 8.30
CA SER A 248 16.10 12.74 9.37
C SER A 248 15.02 13.14 10.37
N TYR A 249 15.41 13.31 11.62
CA TYR A 249 14.56 13.85 12.69
C TYR A 249 15.21 15.12 13.24
N LYS A 250 14.53 16.27 13.11
CA LYS A 250 15.07 17.59 13.45
C LYS A 250 16.45 17.85 12.83
N GLY A 251 16.61 17.46 11.55
CA GLY A 251 17.83 17.68 10.77
C GLY A 251 19.00 16.74 11.08
N ARG A 252 18.80 15.67 11.87
CA ARG A 252 19.80 14.62 12.09
C ARG A 252 19.35 13.33 11.41
N ASP A 253 20.26 12.67 10.71
CA ASP A 253 19.96 11.37 10.10
C ASP A 253 19.67 10.33 11.19
N VAL A 254 18.56 9.62 11.04
CA VAL A 254 18.09 8.64 12.04
C VAL A 254 17.77 7.27 11.44
N TRP A 255 17.58 7.19 10.12
CA TRP A 255 17.23 5.94 9.46
C TRP A 255 17.52 6.02 7.95
N ALA A 256 17.89 4.89 7.38
CA ALA A 256 18.00 4.70 5.94
C ALA A 256 17.53 3.30 5.55
N SER A 257 16.98 3.17 4.35
CA SER A 257 16.77 1.89 3.69
C SER A 257 17.37 1.95 2.30
N GLU A 258 18.58 1.43 2.19
CA GLU A 258 19.35 1.44 0.95
C GLU A 258 19.34 0.07 0.31
N ARG A 259 19.13 0.03 -1.00
CA ARG A 259 19.09 -1.23 -1.73
C ARG A 259 20.49 -1.79 -1.95
N ASP A 260 20.63 -3.07 -1.65
CA ASP A 260 21.82 -3.87 -1.95
C ASP A 260 21.42 -5.33 -2.23
N VAL A 261 22.38 -6.24 -2.18
CA VAL A 261 22.15 -7.68 -2.40
C VAL A 261 21.27 -8.33 -1.32
N ASN A 262 21.29 -7.83 -0.09
CA ASN A 262 20.52 -8.32 1.06
C ASN A 262 19.23 -7.51 1.29
N ASN A 263 19.13 -6.31 0.73
CA ASN A 263 17.96 -5.44 0.74
C ASN A 263 17.47 -5.15 -0.70
N PRO A 264 17.06 -6.17 -1.47
CA PRO A 264 16.61 -5.97 -2.84
C PRO A 264 15.28 -5.21 -2.92
N MET A 265 14.68 -5.19 -4.12
CA MET A 265 13.36 -4.60 -4.29
C MET A 265 12.27 -5.41 -3.59
N SER A 266 12.41 -6.75 -3.50
CA SER A 266 11.36 -7.65 -3.00
C SER A 266 11.35 -7.85 -1.49
N HIS A 267 12.43 -7.52 -0.77
CA HIS A 267 12.50 -7.64 0.68
C HIS A 267 13.66 -6.84 1.27
N ASN A 268 13.70 -6.70 2.59
CA ASN A 268 14.87 -6.21 3.32
C ASN A 268 15.62 -7.35 4.03
N ALA A 269 16.79 -7.04 4.61
CA ALA A 269 17.67 -8.04 5.23
C ALA A 269 16.99 -8.81 6.39
N ASP A 270 16.14 -8.12 7.14
CA ASP A 270 15.37 -8.70 8.25
C ASP A 270 14.06 -9.38 7.80
N HIS A 271 13.74 -9.31 6.51
CA HIS A 271 12.47 -9.75 5.93
C HIS A 271 11.24 -9.13 6.63
N THR A 272 11.41 -8.01 7.32
CA THR A 272 10.29 -7.22 7.85
C THR A 272 9.54 -6.53 6.73
N TYR A 273 10.17 -6.26 5.59
CA TYR A 273 9.55 -5.84 4.34
C TYR A 273 9.50 -7.00 3.35
N TRP A 274 8.37 -7.16 2.65
CA TRP A 274 8.17 -8.22 1.66
C TRP A 274 7.26 -7.75 0.53
N MET A 275 7.66 -7.96 -0.71
CA MET A 275 6.90 -7.60 -1.90
C MET A 275 6.85 -8.75 -2.89
N ILE A 276 5.63 -9.12 -3.28
CA ILE A 276 5.36 -10.12 -4.32
C ILE A 276 4.39 -9.56 -5.36
N SER A 277 4.46 -10.09 -6.58
CA SER A 277 3.53 -9.76 -7.65
C SER A 277 2.82 -11.02 -8.11
N GLN A 278 1.48 -11.00 -8.04
CA GLN A 278 0.62 -12.06 -8.52
C GLN A 278 0.02 -11.65 -9.87
N PRO A 279 0.19 -12.45 -10.94
CA PRO A 279 -0.47 -12.19 -12.22
C PRO A 279 -1.99 -12.08 -12.05
N PHE A 280 -2.58 -11.02 -12.59
CA PHE A 280 -4.03 -10.85 -12.55
C PHE A 280 -4.71 -11.77 -13.57
N GLN A 281 -5.79 -12.42 -13.16
CA GLN A 281 -6.66 -13.20 -14.04
C GLN A 281 -8.08 -12.61 -13.97
N PRO A 282 -8.78 -12.38 -15.11
CA PRO A 282 -10.13 -11.82 -15.11
C PRO A 282 -11.13 -12.57 -14.21
N SER A 283 -10.99 -13.90 -14.12
CA SER A 283 -11.81 -14.76 -13.25
C SER A 283 -11.74 -14.41 -11.76
N MET A 284 -10.71 -13.68 -11.32
CA MET A 284 -10.62 -13.16 -9.94
C MET A 284 -11.74 -12.17 -9.61
N LEU A 285 -12.18 -11.37 -10.59
CA LEU A 285 -13.29 -10.43 -10.41
C LEU A 285 -14.65 -11.12 -10.59
N GLU A 286 -14.77 -11.98 -11.60
CA GLU A 286 -16.00 -12.75 -11.86
C GLU A 286 -16.42 -13.58 -10.63
N ALA A 287 -15.46 -14.18 -9.92
CA ALA A 287 -15.71 -14.95 -8.71
C ALA A 287 -16.24 -14.12 -7.52
N LEU A 288 -16.02 -12.80 -7.51
CA LEU A 288 -16.55 -11.89 -6.49
C LEU A 288 -17.99 -11.51 -6.80
N GLU A 289 -18.27 -11.14 -8.04
CA GLU A 289 -19.63 -10.79 -8.49
C GLU A 289 -20.61 -11.95 -8.32
N ALA A 290 -20.16 -13.20 -8.52
CA ALA A 290 -20.96 -14.40 -8.31
C ALA A 290 -21.34 -14.65 -6.84
N ARG A 291 -20.64 -14.04 -5.87
CA ARG A 291 -20.93 -14.17 -4.43
C ARG A 291 -21.89 -13.11 -3.90
N GLU A 292 -22.07 -12.02 -4.65
CA GLU A 292 -22.98 -10.92 -4.28
C GLU A 292 -24.40 -11.10 -4.85
N LYS A 293 -24.59 -12.07 -5.75
CA LYS A 293 -25.90 -12.48 -6.32
C LYS A 293 -26.48 -13.66 -5.56
#